data_AF-A0A538RXI3-F1
#
_entry.id   AF-A0A538RXI3-F1
#
_cell.length_a   1.000
_cell.length_b   1.000
_cell.length_c   1.000
_cell.angle_alpha   90.00
_cell.angle_beta   90.00
_cell.angle_gamma   90.00
#
_symmetry.space_group_name_H-M   'P 1'
#
loop_
_entity.id
_entity.type
_entity.pdbx_description
1 polymer ?
#
loop_
_entity_poly.entity_id
_entity_poly.type
_entity_poly.pdbx_seq_one_letter_code
_entity_poly.pdbx_strand_id
1 'polypeptide(L)'
;MLSEPCRRELRTSWLPNITNEGLDRLIDLLEKGSPLLVHGCFTKVVPMGCLATHVAWNHPQTAHLQLDAGISWLHRVAGLNPATSYVIREWDCRGSQNWEVRSELLAELQQERARRQPGVEHSAREPELVEA
;
A
#
# COMPACT_ATOMS: atom_id res chain seq x y z
N MET A 1 -12.96 -11.51 -0.19
CA MET A 1 -11.73 -12.10 0.35
C MET A 1 -10.60 -12.06 -0.67
N LEU A 2 -9.39 -11.67 -0.27
CA LEU A 2 -8.19 -11.69 -1.12
C LEU A 2 -7.82 -13.12 -1.50
N SER A 3 -7.50 -13.33 -2.77
CA SER A 3 -7.03 -14.63 -3.25
C SER A 3 -5.64 -14.98 -2.69
N GLU A 4 -5.35 -16.27 -2.53
CA GLU A 4 -4.05 -16.74 -2.05
C GLU A 4 -2.87 -16.29 -2.94
N PRO A 5 -2.95 -16.33 -4.29
CA PRO A 5 -1.92 -15.76 -5.15
C PRO A 5 -1.67 -14.27 -4.91
N CYS A 6 -2.73 -13.48 -4.66
CA CYS A 6 -2.61 -12.06 -4.34
C CYS A 6 -1.90 -11.83 -3.01
N ARG A 7 -2.29 -12.54 -1.93
CA ARG A 7 -1.64 -12.42 -0.62
C ARG A 7 -0.16 -12.78 -0.70
N ARG A 8 0.16 -13.87 -1.40
CA ARG A 8 1.54 -14.31 -1.59
C ARG A 8 2.36 -13.25 -2.33
N GLU A 9 1.88 -12.77 -3.49
CA GLU A 9 2.58 -11.72 -4.25
C GLU A 9 2.74 -10.43 -3.41
N LEU A 10 1.70 -10.03 -2.68
CA LEU A 10 1.76 -8.88 -1.78
C LEU A 10 2.92 -9.06 -0.79
N ARG A 11 2.97 -10.20 -0.08
CA ARG A 11 3.95 -10.45 0.97
C ARG A 11 5.37 -10.67 0.47
N THR A 12 5.56 -11.30 -0.68
CA THR A 12 6.90 -11.67 -1.18
C THR A 12 7.52 -10.62 -2.09
N SER A 13 6.70 -9.85 -2.82
CA SER A 13 7.17 -8.97 -3.88
C SER A 13 6.82 -7.51 -3.66
N TRP A 14 5.65 -7.22 -3.09
CA TRP A 14 5.27 -5.83 -2.81
C TRP A 14 5.85 -5.34 -1.50
N LEU A 15 5.44 -5.93 -0.36
CA LEU A 15 5.79 -5.44 0.97
C LEU A 15 7.29 -5.22 1.09
N PRO A 16 8.19 -6.17 0.77
CA PRO A 16 9.64 -5.96 0.93
C PRO A 16 10.21 -4.77 0.14
N ASN A 17 9.53 -4.36 -0.94
CA ASN A 17 9.96 -3.32 -1.88
C ASN A 17 9.18 -2.00 -1.76
N ILE A 18 8.17 -1.94 -0.88
CA ILE A 18 7.47 -0.70 -0.54
C ILE A 18 8.28 0.02 0.54
N THR A 19 8.49 1.34 0.40
CA THR A 19 9.06 2.19 1.46
C THR A 19 8.05 2.48 2.57
N ASN A 20 8.51 2.96 3.73
CA ASN A 20 7.60 3.32 4.82
C ASN A 20 6.64 4.44 4.40
N GLU A 21 7.12 5.42 3.63
CA GLU A 21 6.32 6.52 3.09
C GLU A 21 5.27 6.01 2.10
N GLY A 22 5.66 5.07 1.21
CA GLY A 22 4.72 4.44 0.28
C GLY A 22 3.68 3.58 0.98
N LEU A 23 4.07 2.89 2.05
CA LEU A 23 3.18 2.08 2.88
C LEU A 23 2.15 2.95 3.60
N ASP A 24 2.62 4.00 4.28
CA ASP A 24 1.76 4.94 5.00
C ASP A 24 0.79 5.65 4.06
N ARG A 25 1.26 6.02 2.85
CA ARG A 25 0.40 6.63 1.83
C ARG A 25 -0.70 5.68 1.35
N LEU A 26 -0.37 4.41 1.10
CA LEU A 26 -1.37 3.42 0.68
C LEU A 26 -2.42 3.17 1.76
N ILE A 27 -1.99 3.04 3.02
CA ILE A 27 -2.88 2.86 4.18
C ILE A 27 -3.86 4.03 4.26
N ASP A 28 -3.37 5.27 4.20
CA ASP A 28 -4.20 6.48 4.25
C ASP A 28 -5.29 6.50 3.17
N LEU A 29 -4.93 6.14 1.94
CA LEU A 29 -5.86 6.11 0.81
C LEU A 29 -6.93 5.02 0.96
N LEU A 30 -6.53 3.83 1.42
CA LEU A 30 -7.42 2.69 1.62
C LEU A 30 -8.37 2.90 2.80
N GLU A 31 -7.89 3.43 3.93
CA GLU A 31 -8.71 3.77 5.09
C GLU A 31 -9.81 4.77 4.71
N LYS A 32 -9.42 5.84 4.01
CA LYS A 32 -10.35 6.92 3.61
C LYS A 32 -11.25 6.54 2.46
N GLY A 33 -11.04 5.38 1.81
CA GLY A 33 -11.72 5.04 0.56
C GLY A 33 -11.54 6.12 -0.50
N SER A 34 -10.32 6.66 -0.60
CA SER A 34 -10.05 7.90 -1.33
C SER A 34 -10.42 7.78 -2.81
N PRO A 35 -11.09 8.79 -3.41
CA PRO A 35 -11.36 8.80 -4.84
C PRO A 35 -10.08 8.95 -5.69
N LEU A 36 -8.94 9.24 -5.05
CA LEU A 36 -7.63 9.32 -5.68
C LEU A 36 -7.01 7.94 -5.94
N LEU A 37 -7.54 6.89 -5.30
CA LEU A 37 -7.09 5.53 -5.51
C LEU A 37 -8.00 4.85 -6.56
N VAL A 38 -7.53 4.86 -7.81
CA VAL A 38 -8.30 4.40 -8.97
C VAL A 38 -7.98 2.95 -9.34
N HIS A 39 -8.84 2.34 -10.15
CA HIS A 39 -8.61 1.05 -10.79
C HIS A 39 -7.94 1.23 -12.17
N GLY A 40 -7.23 0.20 -12.64
CA GLY A 40 -7.02 -0.11 -14.05
C GLY A 40 -6.10 0.81 -14.85
N CYS A 41 -5.59 1.89 -14.28
CA CYS A 41 -4.77 2.83 -15.04
C CYS A 41 -3.62 3.42 -14.23
N PHE A 42 -2.41 3.22 -14.74
CA PHE A 42 -1.23 4.02 -14.40
C PHE A 42 -1.43 5.39 -15.05
N THR A 43 -2.05 6.33 -14.32
CA THR A 43 -2.44 7.64 -14.84
C THR A 43 -1.34 8.69 -14.70
N LYS A 44 -1.39 9.71 -15.57
CA LYS A 44 -0.47 10.86 -15.62
C LYS A 44 -0.81 11.94 -14.58
N VAL A 45 -2.00 11.90 -14.00
CA VAL A 45 -2.57 13.03 -13.25
C VAL A 45 -2.40 12.81 -11.76
N VAL A 46 -1.39 13.45 -11.17
CA VAL A 46 -1.29 13.55 -9.71
C VAL A 46 -2.51 14.36 -9.21
N PRO A 47 -3.21 13.92 -8.13
CA PRO A 47 -2.86 12.81 -7.25
C PRO A 47 -3.64 11.51 -7.49
N MET A 48 -4.27 11.32 -8.65
CA MET A 48 -5.01 10.10 -8.97
C MET A 48 -4.06 8.99 -9.43
N GLY A 49 -4.21 7.77 -8.94
CA GLY A 49 -3.33 6.65 -9.30
C GLY A 49 -3.82 5.32 -8.77
N CYS A 50 -3.37 4.21 -9.36
CA CYS A 50 -3.60 2.87 -8.80
C CYS A 50 -2.64 2.59 -7.65
N LEU A 51 -2.76 1.43 -7.00
CA LEU A 51 -1.90 1.00 -5.88
C LEU A 51 -0.41 1.20 -6.19
N ALA A 52 0.07 0.64 -7.30
CA ALA A 52 1.48 0.72 -7.67
C ALA A 52 1.94 2.14 -8.00
N THR A 53 1.09 3.00 -8.56
CA THR A 53 1.44 4.41 -8.81
C THR A 53 1.69 5.16 -7.51
N HIS A 54 0.84 4.97 -6.50
CA HIS A 54 1.02 5.63 -5.19
C HIS A 54 2.26 5.13 -4.46
N VAL A 55 2.58 3.84 -4.56
CA VAL A 55 3.87 3.34 -4.05
C VAL A 55 5.02 4.00 -4.80
N ALA A 56 4.97 4.01 -6.13
CA ALA A 56 6.06 4.50 -6.95
C ALA A 56 6.38 5.97 -6.72
N TRP A 57 5.36 6.82 -6.57
CA TRP A 57 5.54 8.25 -6.27
C TRP A 57 6.14 8.52 -4.89
N ASN A 58 6.04 7.57 -3.96
CA ASN A 58 6.60 7.67 -2.62
C ASN A 58 7.84 6.77 -2.43
N HIS A 59 8.41 6.27 -3.52
CA HIS A 59 9.59 5.41 -3.52
C HIS A 59 10.79 6.14 -4.15
N PRO A 60 11.97 6.19 -3.51
CA PRO A 60 13.09 7.05 -3.93
C PRO A 60 13.58 6.74 -5.35
N GLN A 61 13.54 5.49 -5.77
CA GLN A 61 13.97 5.09 -7.12
C GLN A 61 13.00 5.49 -8.24
N THR A 62 11.75 5.83 -7.92
CA THR A 62 10.70 6.05 -8.93
C THR A 62 9.89 7.34 -8.71
N ALA A 63 10.13 8.07 -7.62
CA ALA A 63 9.41 9.30 -7.29
C ALA A 63 9.57 10.43 -8.33
N HIS A 64 10.70 10.44 -9.05
CA HIS A 64 10.96 11.38 -10.14
C HIS A 64 10.20 11.03 -11.44
N LEU A 65 9.64 9.83 -11.52
CA LEU A 65 8.87 9.37 -12.67
C LEU A 65 7.42 9.79 -12.51
N GLN A 66 6.79 10.16 -13.62
CA GLN A 66 5.38 10.54 -13.65
C GLN A 66 4.51 9.38 -14.16
N LEU A 67 4.47 9.21 -15.48
CA LEU A 67 3.51 8.36 -16.19
C LEU A 67 3.72 6.87 -15.96
N ASP A 68 4.97 6.44 -16.03
CA ASP A 68 5.39 5.05 -15.94
C ASP A 68 5.96 4.72 -14.56
N ALA A 69 5.68 5.54 -13.54
CA ALA A 69 6.15 5.33 -12.17
C ALA A 69 5.71 3.96 -11.63
N GLY A 70 4.41 3.64 -11.69
CA GLY A 70 3.89 2.36 -11.19
C GLY A 70 4.39 1.15 -11.99
N ILE A 71 4.50 1.28 -13.32
CA ILE A 71 5.07 0.24 -14.20
C ILE A 71 6.54 0.01 -13.87
N SER A 72 7.30 1.10 -13.74
CA SER A 72 8.73 1.07 -13.43
C SER A 72 8.98 0.50 -12.04
N TRP A 73 8.16 0.84 -11.05
CA TRP A 73 8.27 0.27 -9.72
C TRP A 73 7.97 -1.23 -9.73
N LEU A 74 6.87 -1.66 -10.35
CA LEU A 74 6.53 -3.08 -10.46
C LEU A 74 7.66 -3.87 -11.15
N HIS A 75 8.11 -3.41 -12.31
CA HIS A 75 9.09 -4.14 -13.11
C HIS A 75 10.51 -4.07 -12.55
N ARG A 76 10.98 -2.88 -12.15
CA ARG A 76 12.39 -2.64 -11.78
C ARG A 76 12.67 -2.79 -10.29
N VAL A 77 11.68 -2.53 -9.43
CA VAL A 77 11.86 -2.59 -7.98
C VAL A 77 11.26 -3.89 -7.44
N ALA A 78 9.99 -4.16 -7.73
CA ALA A 78 9.32 -5.37 -7.23
C ALA A 78 9.60 -6.65 -8.04
N GLY A 79 10.24 -6.53 -9.21
CA GLY A 79 10.54 -7.68 -10.10
C GLY A 79 9.29 -8.37 -10.67
N LEU A 80 8.17 -7.64 -10.78
CA LEU A 80 6.88 -8.13 -11.23
C LEU A 80 6.56 -7.64 -12.63
N ASN A 81 5.85 -8.46 -13.40
CA ASN A 81 5.23 -8.01 -14.64
C ASN A 81 3.87 -7.34 -14.33
N PRO A 82 3.67 -6.05 -14.66
CA PRO A 82 2.42 -5.35 -14.38
C PRO A 82 1.17 -6.02 -14.95
N ALA A 83 1.29 -6.67 -16.12
CA ALA A 83 0.16 -7.35 -16.76
C ALA A 83 -0.26 -8.65 -16.05
N THR A 84 0.65 -9.24 -15.26
CA THR A 84 0.39 -10.51 -14.56
C THR A 84 0.34 -10.37 -13.05
N SER A 85 0.58 -9.18 -12.50
CA SER A 85 0.51 -8.92 -11.06
C SER A 85 -0.87 -9.30 -10.52
N TYR A 86 -0.90 -10.24 -9.59
CA TYR A 86 -2.12 -10.68 -8.93
C TYR A 86 -2.73 -9.56 -8.08
N VAL A 87 -1.89 -8.74 -7.42
CA VAL A 87 -2.36 -7.61 -6.61
C VAL A 87 -3.05 -6.57 -7.49
N ILE A 88 -2.44 -6.18 -8.61
CA ILE A 88 -3.06 -5.24 -9.56
C ILE A 88 -4.34 -5.80 -10.14
N ARG A 89 -4.32 -7.05 -10.62
CA ARG A 89 -5.51 -7.65 -11.23
C ARG A 89 -6.66 -7.79 -10.25
N GLU A 90 -6.39 -8.20 -9.02
CA GLU A 90 -7.43 -8.33 -8.00
C GLU A 90 -7.99 -6.97 -7.58
N TRP A 91 -7.13 -5.96 -7.43
CA TRP A 91 -7.55 -4.58 -7.23
C TRP A 91 -8.37 -4.05 -8.42
N ASP A 92 -7.96 -4.30 -9.66
CA ASP A 92 -8.67 -3.76 -10.82
C ASP A 92 -10.02 -4.45 -11.07
N CYS A 93 -10.12 -5.74 -10.75
CA CYS A 93 -11.37 -6.49 -10.91
C CYS A 93 -12.38 -6.23 -9.79
N ARG A 94 -11.93 -5.98 -8.55
CA ARG A 94 -12.81 -5.89 -7.37
C ARG A 94 -12.80 -4.50 -6.73
N GLY A 95 -11.66 -3.82 -6.76
CA GLY A 95 -11.56 -2.37 -6.62
C GLY A 95 -11.78 -1.79 -5.23
N SER A 96 -11.81 -0.46 -5.23
CA SER A 96 -12.09 0.42 -4.10
C SER A 96 -13.53 0.32 -3.57
N GLN A 97 -14.46 -0.17 -4.41
CA GLN A 97 -15.86 -0.37 -4.04
C GLN A 97 -16.13 -1.72 -3.36
N ASN A 98 -15.23 -2.69 -3.48
CA ASN A 98 -15.33 -3.94 -2.74
C ASN A 98 -14.71 -3.75 -1.34
N TRP A 99 -15.58 -3.51 -0.36
CA TRP A 99 -15.20 -3.32 1.04
C TRP A 99 -14.30 -4.44 1.56
N GLU A 100 -14.60 -5.69 1.22
CA GLU A 100 -13.90 -6.87 1.74
C GLU A 100 -12.46 -6.98 1.21
N VAL A 101 -12.26 -6.71 -0.08
CA VAL A 101 -10.92 -6.65 -0.68
C VAL A 101 -10.13 -5.48 -0.09
N ARG A 102 -10.78 -4.33 0.08
CA ARG A 102 -10.16 -3.13 0.66
C ARG A 102 -9.73 -3.37 2.10
N SER A 103 -10.59 -3.95 2.93
CA SER A 103 -10.31 -4.19 4.35
C SER A 103 -9.20 -5.22 4.54
N GLU A 104 -9.18 -6.28 3.75
CA GLU A 104 -8.11 -7.28 3.83
C GLU A 104 -6.76 -6.74 3.34
N LEU A 105 -6.74 -5.97 2.25
CA LEU A 105 -5.51 -5.33 1.79
C LEU A 105 -4.99 -4.35 2.84
N LEU A 106 -5.88 -3.53 3.41
CA LEU A 106 -5.54 -2.61 4.48
C LEU A 106 -4.96 -3.34 5.71
N ALA A 107 -5.56 -4.46 6.12
CA ALA A 107 -5.08 -5.26 7.25
C ALA A 107 -3.64 -5.78 7.04
N GLU A 108 -3.33 -6.31 5.85
CA GLU A 108 -1.97 -6.76 5.51
C GLU A 108 -0.96 -5.61 5.55
N LEU A 109 -1.32 -4.43 5.03
CA LEU A 109 -0.45 -3.25 5.05
C LEU A 109 -0.23 -2.73 6.48
N GLN A 110 -1.27 -2.67 7.30
CA GLN A 110 -1.19 -2.26 8.70
C GLN A 110 -0.33 -3.23 9.53
N GLN A 111 -0.48 -4.53 9.30
CA GLN A 111 0.36 -5.55 9.94
C GLN A 111 1.84 -5.37 9.58
N GLU A 112 2.13 -5.11 8.30
CA GLU A 112 3.50 -4.83 7.86
C GLU A 112 4.05 -3.54 8.49
N ARG A 113 3.24 -2.48 8.57
CA ARG A 113 3.62 -1.23 9.24
C ARG A 113 3.99 -1.49 10.70
N ALA A 114 3.14 -2.23 11.43
CA ALA A 114 3.39 -2.61 12.80
C ALA A 114 4.67 -3.45 12.95
N ARG A 115 4.95 -4.35 12.00
CA ARG A 115 6.17 -5.17 11.99
C ARG A 115 7.44 -4.34 11.77
N ARG A 116 7.36 -3.27 10.97
CA ARG A 116 8.50 -2.40 10.65
C ARG A 116 8.79 -1.35 11.70
N GLN A 117 7.80 -1.00 12.50
CA GLN A 117 8.00 -0.12 13.64
C GLN A 117 8.57 -0.98 14.78
N PRO A 118 9.89 -0.90 15.09
CA PRO A 118 10.36 -1.45 16.35
C PRO A 118 9.60 -0.71 17.46
N GLY A 119 9.01 -1.48 18.38
CA GLY A 119 7.97 -1.05 19.30
C GLY A 119 8.08 0.40 19.75
N VAL A 120 7.07 1.20 19.38
CA VAL A 120 6.58 2.19 20.33
C VAL A 120 5.99 1.36 21.46
N GLU A 121 6.85 0.98 22.42
CA GLU A 121 6.38 0.57 23.73
C GLU A 121 5.38 1.63 24.15
N HIS A 122 4.14 1.20 24.38
CA HIS A 122 3.17 2.00 25.09
C HIS A 122 3.83 2.36 26.41
N SER A 123 4.41 3.56 26.50
CA SER A 123 4.68 4.21 27.77
C SER A 123 3.31 4.42 28.38
N ALA A 124 2.89 3.41 29.15
CA ALA A 124 1.81 3.52 30.10
C ALA A 124 2.20 4.69 31.01
N ARG A 125 1.66 5.87 30.69
CA ARG A 125 1.56 6.94 31.67
C ARG A 125 0.60 6.42 32.72
N GLU A 126 1.17 5.85 33.78
CA GLU A 126 0.46 5.67 35.04
C GLU A 126 -0.16 7.03 35.41
N PRO A 127 -1.46 7.08 35.75
CA PRO A 127 -2.03 8.28 36.34
C PRO A 127 -1.42 8.41 37.73
N GLU A 128 -0.53 9.39 37.90
CA GLU A 128 -0.01 9.81 39.20
C GLU A 128 -1.18 10.39 40.01
N LEU A 129 -1.86 9.51 40.74
CA LEU A 129 -2.70 9.85 41.88
C LEU A 129 -1.76 10.18 43.04
N VAL A 130 -1.60 11.46 43.35
CA VAL A 130 -1.21 11.88 44.70
C VAL A 130 -2.15 13.00 45.14
N GLU A 131 -3.21 12.60 45.84
CA GLU A 131 -3.87 13.43 46.84
C GLU A 131 -3.06 13.35 48.16
N ALA A 132 -2.71 14.49 48.74
CA ALA A 132 -2.77 14.81 50.17
C ALA A 132 -2.22 16.23 50.43
#